data_AF-A0A7V7MMH0-F1
#
_entry.id   AF-A0A7V7MMH0-F1
#
_cell.length_a   1.000
_cell.length_b   1.000
_cell.length_c   1.000
_cell.angle_alpha   90.00
_cell.angle_beta   90.00
_cell.angle_gamma   90.00
#
_symmetry.space_group_name_H-M   'P 1'
#
loop_
_entity.id
_entity.type
_entity.pdbx_description
1 polymer ?
#
loop_
_entity_poly.entity_id
_entity_poly.type
_entity_poly.pdbx_seq_one_letter_code
_entity_poly.pdbx_strand_id
1 'polypeptide(L)'
;MSFLSPTQQQEVIDTAGKRLDAFHLLGDLYSGAVDLCIRATLADLELKSQAIKAAEAQSHRERLRQLPDSVQLAVAKGDISMGHGLLILALSSPLAQVKLAELIVENDLTVEATGIIAMWSRGKSPPSPVDEPELRALWQQLAPLTKDQESGDPGTMTIEGAEAAPTPSEDDPEHADSEEQLDLAEASAAARATVAHALTATLSSPGIDQDFDAAFEAIESTHDCSRNVVLSSLEEYLGRLEGTSFGSIKKNKRFAAKLNRALRQLDCQLVCQSCGNPASLRVEPGNSPHGSFQFLHSTLEGRRNVPHMGRATIPKLVVARRS
;
A
#
# COMPACT_ATOMS: atom_id res chain seq x y z
N MET A 1 26.03 26.32 -52.86
CA MET A 1 25.77 26.03 -51.45
C MET A 1 26.24 27.24 -50.66
N SER A 2 25.33 28.05 -50.15
CA SER A 2 25.65 29.28 -49.42
C SER A 2 25.97 28.93 -47.98
N PHE A 3 27.21 29.16 -47.57
CA PHE A 3 27.62 29.01 -46.18
C PHE A 3 27.15 30.23 -45.39
N LEU A 4 26.52 29.98 -44.23
CA LEU A 4 26.12 31.04 -43.30
C LEU A 4 27.33 31.85 -42.85
N SER A 5 27.17 33.16 -42.71
CA SER A 5 28.24 34.01 -42.21
C SER A 5 28.56 33.66 -40.74
N PRO A 6 29.78 33.93 -40.26
CA PRO A 6 30.16 33.66 -38.87
C PRO A 6 29.20 34.29 -37.85
N THR A 7 28.65 35.47 -38.16
CA THR A 7 27.66 36.15 -37.31
C THR A 7 26.32 35.40 -37.27
N GLN A 8 25.87 34.88 -38.41
CA GLN A 8 24.66 34.07 -38.49
C GLN A 8 24.82 32.72 -37.79
N GLN A 9 26.02 32.13 -37.84
CA GLN A 9 26.33 30.91 -37.09
C GLN A 9 26.29 31.16 -35.58
N GLN A 10 26.84 32.28 -35.12
CA GLN A 10 26.83 32.64 -33.70
C GLN A 10 25.41 32.91 -33.18
N GLU A 11 24.56 33.58 -33.96
CA GLU A 11 23.17 33.86 -33.60
C GLU A 11 22.33 32.58 -33.49
N VAL A 12 22.59 31.58 -34.35
CA VAL A 12 21.95 30.26 -34.28
C VAL A 12 22.41 29.50 -33.03
N ILE A 13 23.70 29.58 -32.67
CA ILE A 13 24.25 28.94 -31.46
C ILE A 13 23.66 29.57 -30.19
N ASP A 14 23.58 30.90 -30.12
CA ASP A 14 23.01 31.60 -28.96
C ASP A 14 21.50 31.33 -28.81
N THR A 15 20.78 31.21 -29.92
CA THR A 15 19.36 30.87 -29.92
C THR A 15 19.12 29.41 -29.51
N ALA A 16 20.00 28.49 -29.92
CA ALA A 16 19.98 27.10 -29.50
C ALA A 16 20.32 26.95 -28.00
N GLY A 17 21.29 27.70 -27.49
CA GLY A 17 21.65 27.74 -26.07
C GLY A 17 20.49 28.21 -25.18
N LYS A 18 19.85 29.33 -25.53
CA LYS A 18 18.68 29.85 -24.80
C LYS A 18 17.50 28.87 -24.80
N ARG A 19 17.34 28.09 -25.87
CA ARG A 19 16.33 27.02 -25.94
C ARG A 19 16.69 25.85 -25.03
N LEU A 20 17.96 25.45 -24.97
CA LEU A 20 18.42 24.38 -24.09
C LEU A 20 18.25 24.75 -22.60
N ASP A 21 18.57 25.99 -22.23
CA ASP A 21 18.40 26.48 -20.86
C ASP A 21 16.93 26.53 -20.43
N ALA A 22 16.02 26.91 -21.35
CA ALA A 22 14.59 26.86 -21.11
C ALA A 22 14.06 25.42 -20.94
N PHE A 23 14.64 24.45 -21.66
CA PHE A 23 14.30 23.03 -21.50
C PHE A 23 14.78 22.45 -20.17
N HIS A 24 15.96 22.86 -19.68
CA HIS A 24 16.44 22.47 -18.35
C HIS A 24 15.57 23.05 -17.22
N LEU A 25 15.20 24.33 -17.32
CA LEU A 25 14.25 24.96 -16.38
C LEU A 25 12.88 24.27 -16.36
N LEU A 26 12.36 23.89 -17.52
CA LEU A 26 11.14 23.09 -17.62
C LEU A 26 11.31 21.70 -17.03
N GLY A 27 12.46 21.04 -17.23
CA GLY A 27 12.79 19.74 -16.65
C GLY A 27 12.84 19.76 -15.12
N ASP A 28 13.44 20.80 -14.53
CA ASP A 28 13.53 20.97 -13.07
C ASP A 28 12.16 21.31 -12.45
N LEU A 29 11.38 22.16 -13.12
CA LEU A 29 9.99 22.44 -12.74
C LEU A 29 9.10 21.19 -12.81
N TYR A 30 9.27 20.36 -13.86
CA TYR A 30 8.48 19.14 -14.04
C TYR A 30 8.93 18.03 -13.08
N SER A 31 10.24 17.91 -12.81
CA SER A 31 10.79 17.00 -11.79
C SER A 31 10.26 17.35 -10.40
N GLY A 32 10.27 18.64 -10.05
CA GLY A 32 9.70 19.14 -8.80
C GLY A 32 8.19 18.91 -8.70
N ALA A 33 7.44 19.15 -9.78
CA ALA A 33 5.99 18.95 -9.82
C ALA A 33 5.61 17.46 -9.71
N VAL A 34 6.33 16.56 -10.38
CA VAL A 34 6.11 15.10 -10.27
C VAL A 34 6.44 14.60 -8.88
N ASP A 35 7.57 15.01 -8.30
CA ASP A 35 7.94 14.64 -6.93
C ASP A 35 6.93 15.15 -5.90
N LEU A 36 6.40 16.35 -6.10
CA LEU A 36 5.34 16.91 -5.27
C LEU A 36 4.01 16.14 -5.42
N CYS A 37 3.61 15.78 -6.64
CA CYS A 37 2.44 14.93 -6.88
C CYS A 37 2.60 13.55 -6.23
N ILE A 38 3.80 12.96 -6.28
CA ILE A 38 4.10 11.70 -5.58
C ILE A 38 3.98 11.89 -4.07
N ARG A 39 4.54 12.95 -3.50
CA ARG A 39 4.41 13.23 -2.05
C ARG A 39 2.97 13.50 -1.63
N ALA A 40 2.21 14.25 -2.41
CA ALA A 40 0.78 14.51 -2.15
C ALA A 40 -0.07 13.23 -2.21
N THR A 41 0.18 12.36 -3.20
CA THR A 41 -0.53 11.07 -3.29
C THR A 41 -0.13 10.12 -2.16
N LEU A 42 1.14 10.11 -1.73
CA LEU A 42 1.57 9.34 -0.56
C LEU A 42 0.90 9.85 0.73
N ALA A 43 0.81 11.16 0.92
CA ALA A 43 0.12 11.75 2.08
C ALA A 43 -1.37 11.39 2.11
N ASP A 44 -2.06 11.45 0.96
CA ASP A 44 -3.46 11.03 0.84
C ASP A 44 -3.65 9.53 1.15
N LEU A 45 -2.76 8.67 0.66
CA LEU A 45 -2.80 7.23 0.98
C LEU A 45 -2.54 6.96 2.46
N GLU A 46 -1.66 7.72 3.10
CA GLU A 46 -1.39 7.60 4.53
C GLU A 46 -2.60 8.03 5.36
N LEU A 47 -3.23 9.15 5.01
CA LEU A 47 -4.44 9.64 5.65
C LEU A 47 -5.59 8.64 5.49
N LYS A 48 -5.76 8.06 4.30
CA LYS A 48 -6.72 6.96 4.06
C LYS A 48 -6.39 5.72 4.89
N SER A 49 -5.11 5.35 5.02
CA SER A 49 -4.70 4.23 5.86
C SER A 49 -5.01 4.49 7.34
N GLN A 50 -4.78 5.70 7.83
CA GLN A 50 -5.12 6.11 9.19
C GLN A 50 -6.63 6.07 9.43
N ALA A 51 -7.43 6.57 8.47
CA ALA A 51 -8.88 6.51 8.55
C ALA A 51 -9.42 5.07 8.62
N ILE A 52 -8.86 4.15 7.82
CA ILE A 52 -9.23 2.72 7.87
C ILE A 52 -8.88 2.14 9.24
N LYS A 53 -7.68 2.38 9.76
CA LYS A 53 -7.27 1.90 11.10
C LYS A 53 -8.17 2.45 12.20
N ALA A 54 -8.53 3.73 12.13
CA ALA A 54 -9.44 4.36 13.07
C ALA A 54 -10.85 3.74 13.02
N ALA A 55 -11.37 3.49 11.81
CA ALA A 55 -12.65 2.82 11.61
C ALA A 55 -12.63 1.37 12.13
N GLU A 56 -11.55 0.61 11.90
CA GLU A 56 -11.36 -0.72 12.46
C GLU A 56 -11.32 -0.69 13.99
N ALA A 57 -10.57 0.25 14.59
CA ALA A 57 -10.51 0.42 16.04
C ALA A 57 -11.87 0.76 16.65
N GLN A 58 -12.65 1.64 15.99
CA GLN A 58 -14.01 1.96 16.40
C GLN A 58 -14.93 0.74 16.30
N SER A 59 -14.86 -0.01 15.20
CA SER A 59 -15.61 -1.25 15.00
C SER A 59 -15.29 -2.29 16.07
N HIS A 60 -14.00 -2.48 16.39
CA HIS A 60 -13.59 -3.38 17.45
C HIS A 60 -14.11 -2.93 18.82
N ARG A 61 -14.04 -1.64 19.14
CA ARG A 61 -14.56 -1.09 20.40
C ARG A 61 -16.07 -1.32 20.53
N GLU A 62 -16.82 -1.14 19.44
CA GLU A 62 -18.26 -1.39 19.44
C GLU A 62 -18.57 -2.88 19.62
N ARG A 63 -17.82 -3.76 18.96
CA ARG A 63 -17.97 -5.20 19.12
C ARG A 63 -17.66 -5.68 20.53
N LEU A 64 -16.67 -5.09 21.21
CA LEU A 64 -16.35 -5.43 22.60
C LEU A 64 -17.47 -5.05 23.59
N ARG A 65 -18.30 -4.05 23.27
CA ARG A 65 -19.49 -3.71 24.10
C ARG A 65 -20.55 -4.82 24.11
N GLN A 66 -20.48 -5.76 23.18
CA GLN A 66 -21.38 -6.92 23.13
C GLN A 66 -20.95 -8.05 24.06
N LEU A 67 -19.75 -7.97 24.67
CA LEU A 67 -19.28 -8.96 25.63
C LEU A 67 -19.98 -8.79 26.99
N PRO A 68 -20.05 -9.83 27.82
CA PRO A 68 -20.50 -9.75 29.21
C PRO A 68 -19.65 -8.76 30.02
N ASP A 69 -20.27 -8.05 30.97
CA ASP A 69 -19.63 -7.01 31.76
C ASP A 69 -18.35 -7.46 32.47
N SER A 70 -18.32 -8.72 32.96
CA SER A 70 -17.13 -9.30 33.59
C SER A 70 -15.95 -9.40 32.62
N VAL A 71 -16.21 -9.76 31.36
CA VAL A 71 -15.18 -9.85 30.31
C VAL A 71 -14.77 -8.45 29.85
N GLN A 72 -15.72 -7.51 29.72
CA GLN A 72 -15.40 -6.11 29.41
C GLN A 72 -14.49 -5.50 30.48
N LEU A 73 -14.75 -5.78 31.76
CA LEU A 73 -13.92 -5.32 32.87
C LEU A 73 -12.51 -5.91 32.81
N ALA A 74 -12.36 -7.20 32.47
CA ALA A 74 -11.06 -7.84 32.32
C ALA A 74 -10.24 -7.23 31.16
N VAL A 75 -10.90 -6.89 30.03
CA VAL A 75 -10.25 -6.15 28.93
C VAL A 75 -9.84 -4.75 29.37
N ALA A 76 -10.73 -4.03 30.09
CA ALA A 76 -10.48 -2.67 30.54
C ALA A 76 -9.34 -2.58 31.58
N LYS A 77 -9.18 -3.60 32.43
CA LYS A 77 -8.08 -3.74 33.39
C LYS A 77 -6.76 -4.12 32.75
N GLY A 78 -6.79 -4.65 31.52
CA GLY A 78 -5.60 -5.16 30.82
C GLY A 78 -5.24 -6.61 31.18
N ASP A 79 -6.08 -7.30 31.95
CA ASP A 79 -5.90 -8.72 32.30
C ASP A 79 -5.98 -9.60 31.06
N ILE A 80 -6.77 -9.18 30.06
CA ILE A 80 -6.82 -9.79 28.73
C ILE A 80 -6.72 -8.73 27.63
N SER A 81 -6.00 -9.05 26.56
CA SER A 81 -5.83 -8.13 25.43
C SER A 81 -7.15 -7.90 24.66
N MET A 82 -7.20 -6.78 23.91
CA MET A 82 -8.28 -6.50 22.95
C MET A 82 -8.47 -7.62 21.92
N GLY A 83 -7.38 -8.27 21.50
CA GLY A 83 -7.42 -9.44 20.61
C GLY A 83 -8.11 -10.64 21.24
N HIS A 84 -7.87 -10.91 22.53
CA HIS A 84 -8.60 -11.94 23.29
C HIS A 84 -10.10 -11.65 23.30
N GLY A 85 -10.51 -10.41 23.60
CA GLY A 85 -11.91 -10.01 23.60
C GLY A 85 -12.63 -10.27 22.27
N LEU A 86 -11.98 -9.95 21.14
CA LEU A 86 -12.55 -10.20 19.81
C LEU A 86 -12.70 -11.69 19.47
N LEU A 87 -11.80 -12.54 19.99
CA LEU A 87 -11.88 -14.00 19.84
C LEU A 87 -12.93 -14.61 20.76
N ILE A 88 -13.06 -14.11 21.99
CA ILE A 88 -14.11 -14.53 22.92
C ILE A 88 -15.49 -14.25 22.31
N LEU A 89 -15.68 -13.11 21.66
CA LEU A 89 -16.92 -12.73 20.97
C LEU A 89 -17.33 -13.74 19.87
N ALA A 90 -16.41 -14.59 19.42
CA ALA A 90 -16.71 -15.64 18.45
C ALA A 90 -17.61 -16.75 19.02
N LEU A 91 -17.65 -16.91 20.34
CA LEU A 91 -18.48 -17.89 21.05
C LEU A 91 -19.92 -17.39 21.15
N SER A 92 -20.89 -18.25 20.86
CA SER A 92 -22.32 -17.87 20.87
C SER A 92 -22.92 -17.74 22.27
N SER A 93 -22.33 -18.39 23.28
CA SER A 93 -22.87 -18.47 24.65
C SER A 93 -22.15 -17.48 25.59
N PRO A 94 -22.85 -16.56 26.27
CA PRO A 94 -22.26 -15.64 27.25
C PRO A 94 -21.52 -16.36 28.38
N LEU A 95 -22.01 -17.52 28.84
CA LEU A 95 -21.35 -18.31 29.88
C LEU A 95 -20.03 -18.90 29.38
N ALA A 96 -19.99 -19.38 28.12
CA ALA A 96 -18.75 -19.85 27.51
C ALA A 96 -17.73 -18.71 27.32
N GLN A 97 -18.21 -17.49 27.04
CA GLN A 97 -17.36 -16.30 26.94
C GLN A 97 -16.69 -15.96 28.27
N VAL A 98 -17.45 -15.94 29.37
CA VAL A 98 -16.90 -15.69 30.72
C VAL A 98 -15.91 -16.79 31.11
N LYS A 99 -16.26 -18.07 30.90
CA LYS A 99 -15.38 -19.19 31.25
C LYS A 99 -14.07 -19.17 30.46
N LEU A 100 -14.11 -18.83 29.17
CA LEU A 100 -12.89 -18.70 28.37
C LEU A 100 -12.03 -17.54 28.87
N ALA A 101 -12.63 -16.40 29.24
CA ALA A 101 -11.90 -15.27 29.82
C ALA A 101 -11.16 -15.66 31.12
N GLU A 102 -11.81 -16.42 32.01
CA GLU A 102 -11.18 -16.96 33.22
C GLU A 102 -9.98 -17.84 32.88
N LEU A 103 -10.14 -18.77 31.93
CA LEU A 103 -9.07 -19.68 31.52
C LEU A 103 -7.87 -18.94 30.90
N ILE A 104 -8.11 -17.85 30.17
CA ILE A 104 -7.03 -17.00 29.62
C ILE A 104 -6.21 -16.38 30.75
N VAL A 105 -6.87 -15.83 31.78
CA VAL A 105 -6.18 -15.22 32.92
C VAL A 105 -5.48 -16.27 33.79
N GLU A 106 -6.11 -17.42 34.03
CA GLU A 106 -5.57 -18.49 34.87
C GLU A 106 -4.36 -19.19 34.25
N ASN A 107 -4.35 -19.39 32.93
CA ASN A 107 -3.32 -20.14 32.22
C ASN A 107 -2.41 -19.26 31.35
N ASP A 108 -2.53 -17.93 31.45
CA ASP A 108 -1.78 -16.94 30.66
C ASP A 108 -1.79 -17.25 29.15
N LEU A 109 -3.00 -17.54 28.61
CA LEU A 109 -3.13 -18.00 27.22
C LEU A 109 -2.79 -16.88 26.23
N THR A 110 -2.07 -17.26 25.18
CA THR A 110 -1.78 -16.34 24.06
C THR A 110 -3.01 -16.12 23.18
N VAL A 111 -2.99 -15.04 22.39
CA VAL A 111 -4.06 -14.72 21.42
C VAL A 111 -4.22 -15.83 20.40
N GLU A 112 -3.12 -16.47 20.00
CA GLU A 112 -3.12 -17.58 19.05
C GLU A 112 -3.78 -18.83 19.65
N ALA A 113 -3.38 -19.24 20.87
CA ALA A 113 -3.97 -20.35 21.59
C ALA A 113 -5.48 -20.15 21.82
N THR A 114 -5.87 -18.95 22.24
CA THR A 114 -7.27 -18.55 22.40
C THR A 114 -8.04 -18.67 21.08
N GLY A 115 -7.41 -18.31 19.96
CA GLY A 115 -7.99 -18.41 18.63
C GLY A 115 -8.27 -19.85 18.21
N ILE A 116 -7.39 -20.78 18.55
CA ILE A 116 -7.58 -22.21 18.31
C ILE A 116 -8.79 -22.74 19.10
N ILE A 117 -8.90 -22.40 20.38
CA ILE A 117 -10.03 -22.81 21.24
C ILE A 117 -11.36 -22.25 20.72
N ALA A 118 -11.37 -20.98 20.29
CA ALA A 118 -12.54 -20.34 19.68
C ALA A 118 -12.93 -20.99 18.34
N MET A 119 -11.97 -21.45 17.53
CA MET A 119 -12.23 -22.18 16.29
C MET A 119 -12.85 -23.56 16.54
N TRP A 120 -12.34 -24.33 17.50
CA TRP A 120 -12.91 -25.64 17.86
C TRP A 120 -14.35 -25.52 18.38
N SER A 121 -14.64 -24.47 19.14
CA SER A 121 -15.99 -24.17 19.62
C SER A 121 -16.98 -23.89 18.48
N ARG A 122 -16.49 -23.53 17.29
CA ARG A 122 -17.28 -23.34 16.06
C ARG A 122 -17.29 -24.56 15.14
N GLY A 123 -16.73 -25.69 15.58
CA GLY A 123 -16.60 -26.89 14.75
C GLY A 123 -15.62 -26.73 13.57
N LYS A 124 -14.71 -25.74 13.62
CA LYS A 124 -13.68 -25.54 12.59
C LYS A 124 -12.37 -26.19 13.02
N SER A 125 -11.71 -26.86 12.08
CA SER A 125 -10.36 -27.41 12.29
C SER A 125 -9.29 -26.31 12.16
N PRO A 126 -8.26 -26.31 13.00
CA PRO A 126 -7.19 -25.32 12.95
C PRO A 126 -6.31 -25.51 11.70
N PRO A 127 -5.68 -24.43 11.19
CA PRO A 127 -4.71 -24.54 10.11
C PRO A 127 -3.41 -25.15 10.66
N SER A 128 -3.13 -26.42 10.32
CA SER A 128 -2.02 -27.26 10.81
C SER A 128 -2.32 -28.01 12.13
N PRO A 129 -1.84 -29.27 12.31
CA PRO A 129 -2.06 -30.01 13.54
C PRO A 129 -1.19 -29.42 14.65
N VAL A 130 -1.73 -28.43 15.37
CA VAL A 130 -1.26 -28.09 16.71
C VAL A 130 -1.86 -29.12 17.64
N ASP A 131 -1.18 -30.26 17.79
CA ASP A 131 -1.51 -31.28 18.80
C ASP A 131 -0.92 -30.85 20.16
N GLU A 132 -1.45 -29.76 20.71
CA GLU A 132 -1.19 -29.37 22.10
C GLU A 132 -2.27 -30.00 22.99
N PRO A 133 -1.93 -31.05 23.78
CA PRO A 133 -2.89 -31.75 24.63
C PRO A 133 -3.50 -30.83 25.70
N GLU A 134 -2.76 -29.80 26.11
CA GLU A 134 -3.19 -28.80 27.09
C GLU A 134 -4.35 -27.95 26.57
N LEU A 135 -4.25 -27.42 25.33
CA LEU A 135 -5.34 -26.67 24.71
C LEU A 135 -6.60 -27.52 24.52
N ARG A 136 -6.42 -28.81 24.20
CA ARG A 136 -7.55 -29.75 24.03
C ARG A 136 -8.25 -30.01 25.36
N ALA A 137 -7.51 -30.12 26.46
CA ALA A 137 -8.08 -30.25 27.80
C ALA A 137 -8.88 -29.01 28.20
N LEU A 138 -8.36 -27.81 27.91
CA LEU A 138 -9.07 -26.55 28.16
C LEU A 138 -10.36 -26.43 27.34
N TRP A 139 -10.32 -26.83 26.06
CA TRP A 139 -11.53 -26.85 25.23
C TRP A 139 -12.59 -27.83 25.74
N GLN A 140 -12.20 -28.99 26.26
CA GLN A 140 -13.15 -29.95 26.85
C GLN A 140 -13.92 -29.36 28.04
N GLN A 141 -13.32 -28.43 28.79
CA GLN A 141 -14.00 -27.72 29.88
C GLN A 141 -15.02 -26.69 29.35
N LEU A 142 -14.79 -26.13 28.16
CA LEU A 142 -15.66 -25.14 27.52
C LEU A 142 -16.78 -25.75 26.66
N ALA A 143 -16.54 -26.91 26.05
CA ALA A 143 -17.47 -27.60 25.17
C ALA A 143 -18.91 -27.75 25.72
N PRO A 144 -19.17 -28.11 26.99
CA PRO A 144 -20.54 -28.22 27.49
C PRO A 144 -21.29 -26.88 27.45
N LEU A 145 -20.61 -25.76 27.73
CA LEU A 145 -21.23 -24.43 27.81
C LEU A 145 -21.64 -23.85 26.45
N THR A 146 -21.14 -24.44 25.36
CA THR A 146 -21.42 -24.01 23.99
C THR A 146 -22.64 -24.68 23.35
N LYS A 147 -23.21 -25.73 23.96
CA LYS A 147 -24.26 -26.56 23.34
C LYS A 147 -25.70 -26.20 23.72
N ASP A 148 -25.92 -25.32 24.70
CA ASP A 148 -27.22 -25.27 25.41
C ASP A 148 -28.10 -24.01 25.18
N GLN A 149 -27.90 -23.19 24.13
CA GLN A 149 -28.74 -21.99 23.94
C GLN A 149 -29.29 -21.79 22.51
N GLU A 150 -30.15 -22.70 22.05
CA GLU A 150 -31.11 -22.42 20.96
C GLU A 150 -32.56 -22.22 21.45
N SER A 151 -32.82 -22.13 22.76
CA SER A 151 -34.19 -21.89 23.27
C SER A 151 -34.23 -20.99 24.51
N GLY A 152 -34.81 -19.79 24.37
CA GLY A 152 -35.33 -19.03 25.52
C GLY A 152 -35.20 -17.51 25.44
N ASP A 153 -36.35 -16.83 25.45
CA ASP A 153 -36.59 -15.38 25.50
C ASP A 153 -35.70 -14.60 26.51
N PRO A 154 -35.24 -13.37 26.17
CA PRO A 154 -34.53 -12.51 27.10
C PRO A 154 -35.52 -11.67 27.94
N GLY A 155 -35.73 -12.11 29.18
CA GLY A 155 -36.40 -11.33 30.22
C GLY A 155 -35.51 -10.23 30.80
N THR A 156 -36.04 -9.01 30.79
CA THR A 156 -35.49 -7.75 31.27
C THR A 156 -35.13 -7.80 32.77
N MET A 157 -33.88 -7.46 33.13
CA MET A 157 -33.53 -7.04 34.50
C MET A 157 -32.73 -5.74 34.47
N THR A 158 -33.38 -4.68 34.96
CA THR A 158 -32.82 -3.38 35.31
C THR A 158 -32.01 -3.47 36.60
N ILE A 159 -30.82 -2.86 36.62
CA ILE A 159 -30.09 -2.54 37.86
C ILE A 159 -29.71 -1.06 37.83
N GLU A 160 -30.27 -0.33 38.79
CA GLU A 160 -29.92 1.05 39.17
C GLU A 160 -28.64 1.05 40.02
N GLY A 161 -27.82 2.10 39.90
CA GLY A 161 -26.73 2.38 40.85
C GLY A 161 -25.52 3.05 40.24
N ALA A 162 -25.61 4.37 40.03
CA ALA A 162 -24.49 5.23 39.69
C ALA A 162 -23.83 5.80 40.96
N GLU A 163 -22.50 5.80 41.05
CA GLU A 163 -21.78 6.80 41.84
C GLU A 163 -20.29 6.97 41.44
N ALA A 164 -19.97 8.22 41.11
CA ALA A 164 -18.74 9.02 41.21
C ALA A 164 -17.34 8.49 40.78
N ALA A 165 -16.72 9.30 39.91
CA ALA A 165 -15.36 9.23 39.39
C ALA A 165 -14.28 9.81 40.32
N PRO A 166 -12.99 9.53 40.04
CA PRO A 166 -11.95 10.55 40.18
C PRO A 166 -11.05 10.66 38.92
N THR A 167 -10.82 11.90 38.49
CA THR A 167 -9.66 12.35 37.67
C THR A 167 -8.38 12.29 38.52
N PRO A 168 -7.17 11.98 37.98
CA PRO A 168 -6.30 12.97 37.31
C PRO A 168 -5.39 12.28 36.25
N SER A 169 -4.38 12.83 35.58
CA SER A 169 -3.60 14.08 35.61
C SER A 169 -2.91 14.22 34.24
N GLU A 170 -2.72 15.47 33.83
CA GLU A 170 -1.84 15.94 32.76
C GLU A 170 -0.37 15.73 33.17
N ASP A 171 0.47 15.28 32.24
CA ASP A 171 1.92 15.53 32.22
C ASP A 171 2.47 15.20 30.82
N ASP A 172 2.76 16.26 30.06
CA ASP A 172 3.59 16.26 28.84
C ASP A 172 5.06 15.95 29.18
N PRO A 173 5.89 15.52 28.19
CA PRO A 173 6.78 16.52 27.62
C PRO A 173 7.03 16.41 26.10
N GLU A 174 6.99 17.59 25.49
CA GLU A 174 7.81 18.15 24.41
C GLU A 174 8.92 17.29 23.77
N HIS A 175 8.97 17.31 22.43
CA HIS A 175 10.13 17.74 21.61
C HIS A 175 9.69 17.73 20.11
N ALA A 176 9.53 18.90 19.50
CA ALA A 176 10.55 19.69 18.80
C ALA A 176 10.89 19.11 17.41
N ASP A 177 10.24 19.67 16.37
CA ASP A 177 10.70 19.76 14.96
C ASP A 177 9.60 20.48 14.14
N SER A 178 9.52 21.81 14.23
CA SER A 178 8.43 22.59 13.60
C SER A 178 8.86 23.78 12.74
N GLU A 179 10.15 23.97 12.46
CA GLU A 179 10.59 25.14 11.65
C GLU A 179 10.99 24.83 10.20
N GLU A 180 11.02 23.56 9.76
CA GLU A 180 11.35 23.20 8.36
C GLU A 180 10.12 22.82 7.49
N GLN A 181 8.90 22.95 8.02
CA GLN A 181 7.65 22.59 7.33
C GLN A 181 6.97 23.74 6.56
N LEU A 182 7.35 24.99 6.82
CA LEU A 182 6.64 26.16 6.26
C LEU A 182 7.00 26.42 4.78
N ASP A 183 8.25 26.24 4.37
CA ASP A 183 8.67 26.49 2.97
C ASP A 183 8.15 25.42 1.99
N LEU A 184 8.00 24.17 2.46
CA LEU A 184 7.50 23.06 1.63
C LEU A 184 5.97 23.10 1.48
N ALA A 185 5.26 23.63 2.47
CA ALA A 185 3.81 23.85 2.41
C ALA A 185 3.44 24.97 1.44
N GLU A 186 4.24 26.05 1.39
CA GLU A 186 4.02 27.19 0.49
C GLU A 186 4.37 26.84 -0.97
N ALA A 187 5.46 26.10 -1.20
CA ALA A 187 5.78 25.54 -2.52
C ALA A 187 4.72 24.51 -2.99
N SER A 188 4.20 23.70 -2.06
CA SER A 188 3.08 22.78 -2.32
C SER A 188 1.79 23.52 -2.67
N ALA A 189 1.52 24.65 -2.02
CA ALA A 189 0.37 25.51 -2.33
C ALA A 189 0.53 26.15 -3.71
N ALA A 190 1.74 26.59 -4.09
CA ALA A 190 2.01 27.18 -5.40
C ALA A 190 1.84 26.18 -6.55
N ALA A 191 2.35 24.96 -6.42
CA ALA A 191 2.19 23.93 -7.46
C ALA A 191 0.75 23.37 -7.53
N ARG A 192 0.07 23.22 -6.38
CA ARG A 192 -1.38 22.95 -6.36
C ARG A 192 -2.15 24.09 -7.01
N ALA A 193 -1.76 25.35 -6.79
CA ALA A 193 -2.35 26.50 -7.45
C ALA A 193 -2.07 26.51 -8.96
N THR A 194 -0.90 26.07 -9.43
CA THR A 194 -0.59 25.97 -10.87
C THR A 194 -1.39 24.86 -11.55
N VAL A 195 -1.46 23.67 -10.96
CA VAL A 195 -2.28 22.56 -11.49
C VAL A 195 -3.76 22.90 -11.40
N ALA A 196 -4.21 23.47 -10.29
CA ALA A 196 -5.58 23.95 -10.15
C ALA A 196 -5.86 25.09 -11.13
N HIS A 197 -4.95 26.02 -11.38
CA HIS A 197 -5.14 27.09 -12.36
C HIS A 197 -5.16 26.54 -13.80
N ALA A 198 -4.36 25.52 -14.13
CA ALA A 198 -4.44 24.84 -15.42
C ALA A 198 -5.75 24.06 -15.58
N LEU A 199 -6.21 23.38 -14.52
CA LEU A 199 -7.50 22.69 -14.51
C LEU A 199 -8.66 23.67 -14.57
N THR A 200 -8.64 24.73 -13.76
CA THR A 200 -9.67 25.77 -13.69
C THR A 200 -9.68 26.63 -14.96
N ALA A 201 -8.55 26.91 -15.60
CA ALA A 201 -8.54 27.58 -16.91
C ALA A 201 -9.18 26.70 -17.98
N THR A 202 -8.90 25.40 -17.98
CA THR A 202 -9.54 24.41 -18.86
C THR A 202 -11.04 24.26 -18.55
N LEU A 203 -11.41 24.24 -17.27
CA LEU A 203 -12.77 24.09 -16.73
C LEU A 203 -13.50 25.44 -16.49
N SER A 204 -12.97 26.57 -16.94
CA SER A 204 -13.64 27.88 -16.89
C SER A 204 -13.68 28.56 -18.25
N SER A 205 -13.23 27.88 -19.31
CA SER A 205 -13.48 28.31 -20.68
C SER A 205 -15.00 28.42 -20.88
N PRO A 206 -15.54 29.57 -21.31
CA PRO A 206 -16.98 29.73 -21.52
C PRO A 206 -17.40 28.89 -22.72
N GLY A 207 -17.81 27.66 -22.43
CA GLY A 207 -18.17 26.64 -23.43
C GLY A 207 -18.27 25.21 -22.91
N ILE A 208 -18.20 24.96 -21.60
CA ILE A 208 -18.20 23.61 -21.00
C ILE A 208 -19.50 22.84 -21.26
N ASP A 209 -20.57 23.52 -21.63
CA ASP A 209 -21.81 22.88 -22.09
C ASP A 209 -21.80 22.47 -23.58
N GLN A 210 -20.75 22.76 -24.36
CA GLN A 210 -20.77 22.51 -25.81
C GLN A 210 -19.57 21.77 -26.41
N ASP A 211 -18.52 21.44 -25.66
CA ASP A 211 -17.43 20.65 -26.24
C ASP A 211 -16.77 19.70 -25.24
N PHE A 212 -17.53 18.69 -24.84
CA PHE A 212 -17.02 17.56 -24.04
C PHE A 212 -15.78 16.94 -24.68
N ASP A 213 -15.74 16.87 -26.02
CA ASP A 213 -14.64 16.28 -26.76
C ASP A 213 -13.34 17.08 -26.54
N ALA A 214 -13.39 18.41 -26.61
CA ALA A 214 -12.23 19.26 -26.32
C ALA A 214 -11.74 19.14 -24.86
N ALA A 215 -12.66 19.00 -23.90
CA ALA A 215 -12.30 18.83 -22.49
C ALA A 215 -11.65 17.45 -22.23
N PHE A 216 -12.19 16.39 -22.83
CA PHE A 216 -11.60 15.04 -22.76
C PHE A 216 -10.23 15.00 -23.47
N GLU A 217 -10.09 15.63 -24.64
CA GLU A 217 -8.82 15.72 -25.36
C GLU A 217 -7.75 16.44 -24.53
N ALA A 218 -8.10 17.51 -23.82
CA ALA A 218 -7.19 18.22 -22.92
C ALA A 218 -6.76 17.34 -21.72
N ILE A 219 -7.69 16.56 -21.15
CA ILE A 219 -7.39 15.62 -20.05
C ILE A 219 -6.49 14.49 -20.54
N GLU A 220 -6.80 13.89 -21.68
CA GLU A 220 -6.00 12.83 -22.30
C GLU A 220 -4.59 13.32 -22.64
N SER A 221 -4.47 14.51 -23.23
CA SER A 221 -3.18 15.15 -23.54
C SER A 221 -2.35 15.41 -22.28
N THR A 222 -2.98 15.91 -21.21
CA THR A 222 -2.31 16.15 -19.92
C THR A 222 -1.87 14.85 -19.26
N HIS A 223 -2.71 13.82 -19.30
CA HIS A 223 -2.39 12.48 -18.81
C HIS A 223 -1.24 11.85 -19.58
N ASP A 224 -1.25 11.94 -20.92
CA ASP A 224 -0.19 11.41 -21.77
C ASP A 224 1.13 12.15 -21.58
N CYS A 225 1.10 13.49 -21.41
CA CYS A 225 2.27 14.27 -21.06
C CYS A 225 2.87 13.82 -19.72
N SER A 226 2.04 13.76 -18.67
CA SER A 226 2.47 13.34 -17.32
C SER A 226 3.06 11.93 -17.33
N ARG A 227 2.41 11.01 -18.04
CA ARG A 227 2.88 9.63 -18.20
C ARG A 227 4.21 9.57 -18.95
N ASN A 228 4.35 10.29 -20.05
CA ASN A 228 5.58 10.29 -20.84
C ASN A 228 6.77 10.80 -20.04
N VAL A 229 6.60 11.82 -19.20
CA VAL A 229 7.69 12.31 -18.34
C VAL A 229 8.11 11.25 -17.32
N VAL A 230 7.15 10.61 -16.64
CA VAL A 230 7.45 9.52 -15.71
C VAL A 230 8.17 8.37 -16.40
N LEU A 231 7.78 8.02 -17.63
CA LEU A 231 8.45 6.98 -18.42
C LEU A 231 9.87 7.36 -18.79
N SER A 232 10.12 8.60 -19.24
CA SER A 232 11.48 9.06 -19.55
C SER A 232 12.40 9.00 -18.33
N SER A 233 11.93 9.44 -17.16
CA SER A 233 12.71 9.33 -15.91
C SER A 233 12.97 7.88 -15.50
N LEU A 234 11.99 7.00 -15.69
CA LEU A 234 12.13 5.57 -15.42
C LEU A 234 13.16 4.93 -16.36
N GLU A 235 13.11 5.22 -17.66
CA GLU A 235 14.05 4.71 -18.66
C GLU A 235 15.49 5.14 -18.36
N GLU A 236 15.69 6.41 -17.98
CA GLU A 236 17.01 6.92 -17.57
C GLU A 236 17.53 6.20 -16.32
N TYR A 237 16.68 6.00 -15.31
CA TYR A 237 17.03 5.23 -14.10
C TYR A 237 17.37 3.77 -14.42
N LEU A 238 16.59 3.11 -15.28
CA LEU A 238 16.84 1.73 -15.69
C LEU A 238 18.13 1.61 -16.51
N GLY A 239 18.45 2.62 -17.33
CA GLY A 239 19.72 2.71 -18.07
C GLY A 239 20.93 2.75 -17.13
N ARG A 240 20.84 3.49 -16.02
CA ARG A 240 21.90 3.52 -14.98
C ARG A 240 22.11 2.19 -14.26
N LEU A 241 21.10 1.32 -14.25
CA LEU A 241 21.18 0.01 -13.62
C LEU A 241 21.74 -1.09 -14.55
N GLU A 242 21.86 -0.83 -15.85
CA GLU A 242 22.37 -1.80 -16.81
C GLU A 242 23.75 -2.32 -16.39
N GLY A 243 23.94 -3.65 -16.41
CA GLY A 243 25.19 -4.29 -16.05
C GLY A 243 25.44 -4.42 -14.54
N THR A 244 24.57 -3.87 -13.68
CA THR A 244 24.69 -4.00 -12.22
C THR A 244 23.96 -5.25 -11.68
N SER A 245 24.21 -5.62 -10.42
CA SER A 245 23.40 -6.59 -9.67
C SER A 245 23.25 -6.13 -8.23
N PHE A 246 22.20 -6.54 -7.52
CA PHE A 246 22.00 -6.17 -6.11
C PHE A 246 22.71 -7.11 -5.12
N GLY A 247 23.63 -7.96 -5.58
CA GLY A 247 24.46 -8.84 -4.74
C GLY A 247 23.73 -9.99 -4.04
N SER A 248 22.41 -10.15 -4.24
CA SER A 248 21.63 -11.26 -3.67
C SER A 248 20.41 -11.58 -4.53
N ILE A 249 20.11 -12.88 -4.69
CA ILE A 249 18.89 -13.38 -5.35
C ILE A 249 17.64 -12.72 -4.75
N LYS A 250 17.59 -12.55 -3.42
CA LYS A 250 16.43 -11.95 -2.74
C LYS A 250 16.22 -10.49 -3.15
N LYS A 251 17.31 -9.71 -3.25
CA LYS A 251 17.27 -8.31 -3.70
C LYS A 251 16.92 -8.19 -5.18
N ASN A 252 17.53 -9.03 -6.03
CA ASN A 252 17.23 -9.09 -7.47
C ASN A 252 15.76 -9.47 -7.74
N LYS A 253 15.21 -10.48 -7.03
CA LYS A 253 13.78 -10.84 -7.10
C LYS A 253 12.87 -9.70 -6.67
N ARG A 254 13.20 -9.02 -5.56
CA ARG A 254 12.44 -7.86 -5.07
C ARG A 254 12.43 -6.72 -6.08
N PHE A 255 13.58 -6.43 -6.71
CA PHE A 255 13.68 -5.44 -7.77
C PHE A 255 12.79 -5.80 -8.96
N ALA A 256 12.92 -7.01 -9.51
CA ALA A 256 12.11 -7.45 -10.65
C ALA A 256 10.59 -7.39 -10.36
N ALA A 257 10.17 -7.81 -9.15
CA ALA A 257 8.78 -7.72 -8.73
C ALA A 257 8.26 -6.27 -8.63
N LYS A 258 9.07 -5.36 -8.06
CA LYS A 258 8.72 -3.94 -7.96
C LYS A 258 8.66 -3.28 -9.34
N LEU A 259 9.63 -3.55 -10.21
CA LEU A 259 9.64 -3.04 -11.58
C LEU A 259 8.40 -3.48 -12.35
N ASN A 260 8.09 -4.78 -12.34
CA ASN A 260 6.90 -5.29 -13.02
C ASN A 260 5.60 -4.69 -12.45
N ARG A 261 5.56 -4.38 -11.14
CA ARG A 261 4.40 -3.71 -10.53
C ARG A 261 4.29 -2.26 -11.02
N ALA A 262 5.38 -1.51 -11.02
CA ALA A 262 5.40 -0.12 -11.49
C ALA A 262 5.00 -0.03 -12.97
N LEU A 263 5.53 -0.90 -13.82
CA LEU A 263 5.18 -0.94 -15.24
C LEU A 263 3.69 -1.25 -15.46
N ARG A 264 3.10 -2.18 -14.69
CA ARG A 264 1.65 -2.45 -14.73
C ARG A 264 0.79 -1.24 -14.31
N GLN A 265 1.27 -0.41 -13.38
CA GLN A 265 0.55 0.80 -12.96
C GLN A 265 0.61 1.91 -14.01
N LEU A 266 1.67 1.94 -14.82
CA LEU A 266 1.88 2.89 -15.92
C LEU A 266 1.33 2.40 -17.27
N ASP A 267 0.64 1.26 -17.28
CA ASP A 267 0.17 0.56 -18.49
C ASP A 267 1.28 0.34 -19.53
N CYS A 268 2.44 -0.09 -19.03
CA CYS A 268 3.64 -0.35 -19.81
C CYS A 268 4.16 -1.77 -19.55
N GLN A 269 5.04 -2.24 -20.43
CA GLN A 269 5.65 -3.55 -20.36
C GLN A 269 7.08 -3.51 -20.88
N LEU A 270 7.89 -4.50 -20.50
CA LEU A 270 9.23 -4.63 -21.05
C LEU A 270 9.15 -5.26 -22.43
N VAL A 271 10.05 -4.85 -23.32
CA VAL A 271 10.27 -5.48 -24.61
C VAL A 271 11.49 -6.38 -24.51
N CYS A 272 11.33 -7.66 -24.83
CA CYS A 272 12.46 -8.57 -24.90
C CYS A 272 13.37 -8.19 -26.06
N GLN A 273 14.64 -7.93 -25.79
CA GLN A 273 15.60 -7.56 -26.84
C GLN A 273 15.93 -8.68 -27.82
N SER A 274 15.68 -9.93 -27.44
CA SER A 274 15.98 -11.08 -28.28
C SER A 274 14.90 -11.37 -29.32
N CYS A 275 13.62 -11.09 -29.00
CA CYS A 275 12.50 -11.43 -29.89
C CYS A 275 11.53 -10.28 -30.16
N GLY A 276 11.69 -9.12 -29.52
CA GLY A 276 10.80 -7.97 -29.66
C GLY A 276 9.45 -8.12 -28.96
N ASN A 277 9.18 -9.27 -28.32
CA ASN A 277 7.88 -9.52 -27.72
C ASN A 277 7.74 -8.88 -26.33
N PRO A 278 6.50 -8.54 -25.93
CA PRO A 278 6.17 -8.17 -24.56
C PRO A 278 6.65 -9.20 -23.54
N ALA A 279 7.32 -8.73 -22.50
CA ALA A 279 7.89 -9.57 -21.47
C ALA A 279 7.77 -8.95 -20.07
N SER A 280 7.89 -9.81 -19.07
CA SER A 280 8.12 -9.46 -17.67
C SER A 280 9.52 -9.88 -17.25
N LEU A 281 10.13 -9.13 -16.34
CA LEU A 281 11.45 -9.47 -15.82
C LEU A 281 11.30 -10.46 -14.66
N ARG A 282 12.02 -11.57 -14.69
CA ARG A 282 12.04 -12.57 -13.62
C ARG A 282 13.48 -12.90 -13.24
N VAL A 283 13.67 -13.36 -12.00
CA VAL A 283 14.97 -13.80 -11.50
C VAL A 283 14.87 -15.23 -11.01
N GLU A 284 15.64 -16.12 -11.62
CA GLU A 284 15.69 -17.54 -11.27
C GLU A 284 17.04 -17.91 -10.63
N PRO A 285 17.06 -18.88 -9.70
CA PRO A 285 18.30 -19.47 -9.22
C PRO A 285 18.92 -20.28 -10.37
N GLY A 286 19.95 -19.73 -11.01
CA GLY A 286 20.77 -20.41 -12.01
C GLY A 286 22.18 -20.71 -11.47
N ASN A 287 23.14 -20.91 -12.37
CA ASN A 287 24.57 -21.11 -12.01
C ASN A 287 25.25 -19.86 -11.41
N SER A 288 24.54 -18.75 -11.24
CA SER A 288 25.07 -17.53 -10.61
C SER A 288 24.64 -17.44 -9.14
N PRO A 289 25.55 -17.05 -8.22
CA PRO A 289 25.22 -16.83 -6.81
C PRO A 289 24.17 -15.73 -6.60
N HIS A 290 23.95 -14.86 -7.58
CA HIS A 290 22.98 -13.75 -7.50
C HIS A 290 21.70 -14.01 -8.30
N GLY A 291 21.57 -15.18 -8.93
CA GLY A 291 20.44 -15.53 -9.80
C GLY A 291 20.54 -14.87 -11.17
N SER A 292 19.86 -15.44 -12.16
CA SER A 292 19.86 -14.91 -13.53
C SER A 292 18.59 -14.14 -13.83
N PHE A 293 18.74 -12.94 -14.41
CA PHE A 293 17.63 -12.16 -14.96
C PHE A 293 17.18 -12.77 -16.29
N GLN A 294 15.88 -13.04 -16.40
CA GLN A 294 15.25 -13.67 -17.54
C GLN A 294 14.00 -12.89 -17.95
N PHE A 295 13.78 -12.76 -19.25
CA PHE A 295 12.54 -12.24 -19.81
C PHE A 295 11.54 -13.39 -19.97
N LEU A 296 10.37 -13.23 -19.34
CA LEU A 296 9.25 -14.15 -19.42
C LEU A 296 8.15 -13.53 -20.28
N HIS A 297 7.87 -14.17 -21.42
CA HIS A 297 6.81 -13.76 -22.34
C HIS A 297 5.46 -14.30 -21.88
N SER A 298 4.41 -13.51 -22.08
CA SER A 298 3.03 -13.97 -22.04
C SER A 298 2.81 -14.77 -23.33
N THR A 299 2.58 -16.06 -23.22
CA THR A 299 2.48 -16.99 -24.35
C THR A 299 1.44 -16.51 -25.37
N LEU A 300 1.84 -16.18 -26.60
CA LEU A 300 0.90 -15.81 -27.67
C LEU A 300 0.37 -17.03 -28.43
N GLU A 301 1.02 -18.21 -28.41
CA GLU A 301 0.58 -19.37 -29.21
C GLU A 301 1.04 -20.73 -28.65
N GLY A 302 0.56 -21.16 -27.49
CA GLY A 302 0.63 -22.58 -27.05
C GLY A 302 2.03 -23.24 -26.90
N ARG A 303 3.13 -22.54 -27.16
CA ARG A 303 4.50 -23.04 -26.99
C ARG A 303 4.99 -22.73 -25.57
N ARG A 304 5.74 -23.66 -24.97
CA ARG A 304 6.38 -23.44 -23.67
C ARG A 304 7.23 -22.17 -23.75
N ASN A 305 7.03 -21.25 -22.81
CA ASN A 305 7.78 -20.01 -22.72
C ASN A 305 9.27 -20.34 -22.51
N VAL A 306 10.06 -20.27 -23.58
CA VAL A 306 11.51 -20.33 -23.47
C VAL A 306 11.95 -18.98 -22.89
N PRO A 307 12.51 -18.95 -21.67
CA PRO A 307 13.00 -17.71 -21.11
C PRO A 307 14.17 -17.20 -21.95
N HIS A 308 14.14 -15.91 -22.27
CA HIS A 308 15.25 -15.27 -22.97
C HIS A 308 16.14 -14.55 -21.96
N MET A 309 17.45 -14.65 -22.19
CA MET A 309 18.51 -14.15 -21.33
C MET A 309 18.66 -14.89 -19.99
N GLY A 310 19.88 -14.89 -19.46
CA GLY A 310 20.24 -15.60 -18.23
C GLY A 310 21.48 -15.02 -17.54
N ARG A 311 21.69 -13.70 -17.64
CA ARG A 311 22.85 -13.03 -17.04
C ARG A 311 22.59 -12.71 -15.57
N ALA A 312 23.65 -12.71 -14.77
CA ALA A 312 23.61 -12.34 -13.35
C ALA A 312 23.40 -10.84 -13.10
N THR A 313 23.61 -10.04 -14.15
CA THR A 313 23.48 -8.59 -14.16
C THR A 313 22.21 -8.17 -14.88
N ILE A 314 21.71 -6.99 -14.53
CA ILE A 314 20.51 -6.41 -15.12
C ILE A 314 20.78 -6.19 -16.62
N PRO A 315 19.98 -6.79 -17.52
CA PRO A 315 20.12 -6.56 -18.95
C PRO A 315 19.63 -5.15 -19.29
N LYS A 316 19.94 -4.66 -20.49
CA LYS A 316 19.32 -3.45 -21.00
C LYS A 316 17.79 -3.63 -21.00
N LEU A 317 17.07 -2.72 -20.35
CA LEU A 317 15.63 -2.76 -20.21
C LEU A 317 15.02 -1.74 -21.17
N VAL A 318 14.18 -2.20 -22.08
CA VAL A 318 13.42 -1.34 -22.99
C VAL A 318 11.96 -1.40 -22.58
N VAL A 319 11.35 -0.25 -22.35
CA VAL A 319 9.95 -0.12 -21.95
C VAL A 319 9.14 0.25 -23.19
N ALA A 320 7.94 -0.33 -23.32
CA ALA A 320 6.97 0.05 -24.32
C ALA A 320 5.58 0.13 -23.71
N ARG A 321 4.71 0.93 -24.32
CA ARG A 321 3.28 0.95 -23.98
C ARG A 321 2.69 -0.44 -24.20
N ARG A 322 1.76 -0.83 -23.33
CA ARG A 322 0.99 -2.04 -23.53
C ARG A 322 0.00 -1.76 -24.67
N SER A 323 0.17 -2.48 -25.78
CA SER A 323 -0.75 -2.50 -26.92
C SER A 323 -1.98 -3.34 -26.61
#